data_AF-A0A8H6DI38-F1
#
_entry.id   AF-A0A8H6DI38-F1
#
_cell.length_a   1.000
_cell.length_b   1.000
_cell.length_c   1.000
_cell.angle_alpha   90.00
_cell.angle_beta   90.00
_cell.angle_gamma   90.00
#
_symmetry.space_group_name_H-M   'P 1'
#
loop_
_entity.id
_entity.type
_entity.pdbx_description
1 polymer ?
#
loop_
_entity_poly.entity_id
_entity_poly.type
_entity_poly.pdbx_seq_one_letter_code
_entity_poly.pdbx_strand_id
1 'polypeptide(L)'
;MQRKLNDNPRLKTVVMTGDRATDAASILAKTPKGAGAEVYNDWSPGELKNPPFLNAALCALKHEGRVILSGGAIARQVDVWAVDHVAAD
;
A
#
# COMPACT_ATOMS: atom_id res chain seq x y z
N MET A 1 12.47 -1.76 11.79
CA MET A 1 11.05 -1.48 12.09
C MET A 1 10.41 -2.43 13.08
N GLN A 2 10.58 -3.77 12.98
CA GLN A 2 9.93 -4.73 13.89
C GLN A 2 10.09 -4.40 15.39
N ARG A 3 11.31 -4.09 15.85
CA ARG A 3 11.56 -3.64 17.24
C ARG A 3 10.76 -2.39 17.63
N LYS A 4 10.54 -1.45 16.71
CA LYS A 4 9.75 -0.22 16.95
C LYS A 4 8.24 -0.51 16.99
N LEU A 5 7.79 -1.61 16.40
CA LEU A 5 6.38 -2.03 16.38
C LEU A 5 5.99 -2.87 17.61
N ASN A 6 6.95 -3.15 18.51
CA ASN A 6 6.74 -3.86 19.78
C ASN A 6 5.95 -5.17 19.63
N ASP A 7 6.26 -5.94 18.58
CA ASP A 7 5.59 -7.22 18.25
C ASP A 7 4.05 -7.16 18.24
N ASN A 8 3.47 -6.01 17.90
CA ASN A 8 2.02 -5.86 17.84
C ASN A 8 1.44 -6.91 16.86
N PRO A 9 0.55 -7.82 17.32
CA PRO A 9 0.09 -8.94 16.52
C PRO A 9 -0.69 -8.53 15.27
N ARG A 10 -1.25 -7.31 15.27
CA ARG A 10 -2.02 -6.72 14.15
C ARG A 10 -1.13 -6.13 13.06
N LEU A 11 0.14 -5.88 13.35
CA LEU A 11 1.09 -5.32 12.40
C LEU A 11 2.02 -6.42 11.90
N LYS A 12 2.08 -6.58 10.58
CA LYS A 12 3.00 -7.50 9.91
C LYS A 12 3.94 -6.68 9.02
N THR A 13 5.20 -7.10 8.96
CA THR A 13 6.19 -6.47 8.08
C THR A 13 6.57 -7.43 6.97
N VAL A 14 6.75 -6.90 5.76
CA VAL A 14 7.33 -7.59 4.62
C VAL A 14 8.67 -6.95 4.31
N VAL A 15 9.67 -7.76 3.97
CA VAL A 15 10.93 -7.26 3.42
C VAL A 15 10.74 -7.13 1.91
N MET A 16 10.82 -5.91 1.40
CA MET A 16 10.64 -5.62 -0.02
C MET A 16 11.98 -5.74 -0.76
N THR A 17 11.97 -6.41 -1.89
CA THR A 17 13.15 -6.75 -2.69
C THR A 17 13.29 -5.88 -3.94
N GLY A 18 12.20 -5.26 -4.39
CA GLY A 18 12.12 -4.53 -5.66
C GLY A 18 11.76 -5.43 -6.84
N ASP A 19 11.74 -6.76 -6.67
CA ASP A 19 11.15 -7.67 -7.66
C ASP A 19 9.63 -7.74 -7.47
N ARG A 20 8.90 -7.35 -8.52
CA ARG A 20 7.44 -7.21 -8.48
C ARG A 20 6.74 -8.50 -8.03
N ALA A 21 7.15 -9.65 -8.58
CA ALA A 21 6.46 -10.92 -8.33
C ALA A 21 6.73 -11.43 -6.91
N THR A 22 7.99 -11.37 -6.48
CA THR A 22 8.44 -11.74 -5.14
C THR A 22 7.77 -10.89 -4.07
N ASP A 23 7.73 -9.58 -4.29
CA ASP A 23 7.14 -8.63 -3.34
C ASP A 23 5.62 -8.81 -3.25
N ALA A 24 4.92 -8.98 -4.38
CA ALA A 24 3.48 -9.22 -4.38
C ALA A 24 3.10 -10.51 -3.63
N ALA A 25 3.82 -11.60 -3.89
CA ALA A 25 3.61 -12.87 -3.18
C ALA A 25 3.87 -12.73 -1.67
N SER A 26 4.89 -11.97 -1.29
CA SER A 26 5.23 -11.72 0.11
C SER A 26 4.18 -10.87 0.83
N ILE A 27 3.59 -9.87 0.16
CA ILE A 27 2.47 -9.09 0.69
C ILE A 27 1.25 -9.99 0.87
N LEU A 28 0.86 -10.74 -0.16
CA LEU A 28 -0.29 -11.65 -0.11
C LEU A 28 -0.18 -12.64 1.05
N ALA A 29 0.99 -13.27 1.24
CA ALA A 29 1.22 -14.22 2.32
C ALA A 29 1.05 -13.63 3.75
N LYS A 30 1.09 -12.29 3.90
CA LYS A 30 0.83 -11.61 5.18
C LYS A 30 -0.62 -11.16 5.35
N THR A 31 -1.43 -11.25 4.31
CA THR A 31 -2.87 -10.95 4.39
C THR A 31 -3.64 -12.16 4.93
N PRO A 32 -4.77 -11.95 5.63
CA PRO A 32 -5.61 -13.05 6.08
C PRO A 32 -5.99 -13.98 4.93
N LYS A 33 -5.61 -15.26 5.05
CA LYS A 33 -5.86 -16.31 4.05
C LYS A 33 -5.28 -16.03 2.66
N GLY A 34 -4.31 -15.11 2.53
CA GLY A 34 -3.78 -14.72 1.22
C GLY A 34 -4.75 -13.93 0.35
N ALA A 35 -5.83 -13.38 0.93
CA ALA A 35 -6.91 -12.76 0.16
C ALA A 35 -6.56 -11.40 -0.45
N GLY A 36 -5.40 -10.81 -0.12
CA GLY A 36 -5.03 -9.48 -0.54
C GLY A 36 -5.48 -8.38 0.42
N ALA A 37 -4.96 -7.18 0.19
CA ALA A 37 -5.27 -5.99 0.97
C ALA A 37 -6.51 -5.27 0.42
N GLU A 38 -7.28 -4.65 1.31
CA GLU A 38 -8.40 -3.77 0.93
C GLU A 38 -7.91 -2.37 0.55
N VAL A 39 -6.86 -1.90 1.22
CA VAL A 39 -6.28 -0.58 1.01
C VAL A 39 -4.77 -0.71 0.95
N TYR A 40 -4.16 -0.08 -0.05
CA TYR A 40 -2.73 0.19 -0.11
C TYR A 40 -2.51 1.68 0.07
N ASN A 41 -1.64 2.06 1.01
CA ASN A 41 -1.26 3.44 1.24
C ASN A 41 0.22 3.62 0.91
N ASP A 42 0.53 4.34 -0.16
CA ASP A 42 1.88 4.64 -0.58
C ASP A 42 2.40 5.90 0.12
N TRP A 43 3.49 5.76 0.87
CA TRP A 43 4.22 6.82 1.57
C TRP A 43 5.64 6.98 1.00
N SER A 44 5.86 6.53 -0.23
CA SER A 44 7.16 6.66 -0.88
C SER A 44 7.61 8.13 -0.94
N PRO A 45 8.87 8.45 -0.60
CA PRO A 45 9.41 9.80 -0.73
C PRO A 45 9.29 10.30 -2.18
N GLY A 46 8.97 11.58 -2.36
CA GLY A 46 8.73 12.16 -3.69
C GLY A 46 9.97 12.42 -4.51
N GLU A 47 11.15 12.26 -3.93
CA GLU A 47 12.44 12.33 -4.61
C GLU A 47 12.73 11.06 -5.41
N LEU A 48 11.97 9.97 -5.19
CA LEU A 48 12.13 8.74 -5.94
C LEU A 48 11.62 8.91 -7.36
N LYS A 49 12.48 8.56 -8.33
CA LYS A 49 12.15 8.63 -9.77
C LYS A 49 10.94 7.75 -10.14
N ASN A 50 10.77 6.62 -9.44
CA ASN A 50 9.66 5.69 -9.63
C ASN A 50 9.18 5.21 -8.25
N PRO A 51 7.87 4.95 -8.07
CA PRO A 51 7.37 4.32 -6.85
C PRO A 51 7.83 2.85 -6.80
N PRO A 52 8.73 2.47 -5.89
CA PRO A 52 9.45 1.20 -5.98
C PRO A 52 8.55 -0.02 -5.78
N PHE A 53 7.43 0.14 -5.08
CA PHE A 53 6.59 -0.97 -4.65
C PHE A 53 5.13 -0.89 -5.10
N LEU A 54 4.73 0.18 -5.79
CA LEU A 54 3.34 0.40 -6.22
C LEU A 54 2.82 -0.78 -7.04
N ASN A 55 3.59 -1.23 -8.04
CA ASN A 55 3.17 -2.34 -8.91
C ASN A 55 3.01 -3.67 -8.15
N ALA A 56 3.88 -3.95 -7.19
CA ALA A 56 3.77 -5.15 -6.37
C ALA A 56 2.54 -5.08 -5.45
N ALA A 57 2.29 -3.92 -4.84
CA ALA A 57 1.13 -3.69 -3.99
C ALA A 57 -0.19 -3.78 -4.76
N LEU A 58 -0.26 -3.24 -5.98
CA LEU A 58 -1.42 -3.36 -6.87
C LEU A 58 -1.76 -4.81 -7.18
N CYS A 59 -0.74 -5.66 -7.38
CA CYS A 59 -0.94 -7.10 -7.61
C CYS A 59 -1.44 -7.85 -6.35
N ALA A 60 -1.30 -7.24 -5.17
CA ALA A 60 -1.70 -7.81 -3.89
C ALA A 60 -2.99 -7.19 -3.33
N LEU A 61 -3.67 -6.32 -4.10
CA LEU A 61 -4.98 -5.76 -3.73
C LEU A 61 -6.10 -6.74 -4.08
N LYS A 62 -7.17 -6.69 -3.28
CA LYS A 62 -8.44 -7.32 -3.63
C LYS A 62 -9.05 -6.65 -4.87
N HIS A 63 -9.97 -7.36 -5.52
CA HIS A 63 -10.89 -6.71 -6.46
C HIS A 63 -11.58 -5.53 -5.76
N GLU A 64 -11.64 -4.38 -6.43
CA GLU A 64 -12.11 -3.10 -5.86
C GLU A 64 -11.28 -2.57 -4.68
N GLY A 65 -10.07 -3.07 -4.44
CA GLY A 65 -9.15 -2.46 -3.49
C GLY A 65 -8.85 -0.99 -3.81
N ARG A 66 -8.54 -0.20 -2.79
CA ARG A 66 -8.27 1.25 -2.94
C ARG A 66 -6.78 1.53 -2.79
N VAL A 67 -6.30 2.49 -3.57
CA VAL A 67 -4.95 3.03 -3.46
C VAL A 67 -5.04 4.45 -2.95
N ILE A 68 -4.27 4.74 -1.90
CA ILE A 68 -4.06 6.07 -1.38
C ILE A 68 -2.61 6.43 -1.70
N LEU A 69 -2.41 7.53 -2.42
CA LEU A 69 -1.08 8.05 -2.75
C LEU A 69 -0.82 9.26 -1.83
N SER A 70 -0.29 8.99 -0.64
CA SER A 70 0.05 10.03 0.34
C SER A 70 1.51 10.52 0.20
N GLY A 71 2.36 9.74 -0.45
CA GLY A 71 3.74 10.09 -0.81
C GLY A 71 3.87 10.56 -2.26
N GLY A 72 5.11 10.83 -2.70
CA GLY A 72 5.36 11.28 -4.07
C GLY A 72 5.44 10.11 -5.06
N ALA A 73 4.29 9.51 -5.33
CA ALA A 73 4.12 8.56 -6.44
C ALA A 73 4.12 9.33 -7.78
N ILE A 74 5.27 9.86 -8.18
CA ILE A 74 5.35 10.67 -9.41
C ILE A 74 5.50 9.80 -10.66
N ALA A 75 4.45 9.83 -11.48
CA ALA A 75 4.58 10.23 -12.88
C ALA A 75 3.57 11.38 -13.14
N ARG A 76 3.83 12.54 -12.51
CA ARG A 76 3.06 13.80 -12.61
C ARG A 76 1.60 13.76 -12.09
N GLN A 77 1.51 14.02 -10.78
CA GLN A 77 0.37 14.54 -10.00
C GLN A 77 -0.91 13.69 -9.93
N VAL A 78 -1.25 13.26 -8.71
CA VAL A 78 -2.62 12.88 -8.34
C VAL A 78 -2.92 13.49 -6.97
N ASP A 79 -3.74 14.53 -6.93
CA ASP A 79 -4.41 15.01 -5.72
C ASP A 79 -5.73 14.25 -5.59
N VAL A 80 -5.94 13.50 -4.50
CA VAL A 80 -7.25 12.90 -4.16
C VAL A 80 -7.71 13.44 -2.82
N TRP A 81 -8.73 14.31 -2.85
CA TRP A 81 -9.53 14.68 -1.69
C TRP A 81 -10.85 13.92 -1.75
N ALA A 82 -11.08 13.01 -0.82
CA ALA A 82 -12.41 12.44 -0.58
C ALA A 82 -13.07 13.25 0.55
N VAL A 83 -14.06 14.07 0.21
CA VAL A 83 -15.00 14.66 1.17
C VAL A 83 -16.34 13.99 0.91
N ASP A 84 -16.76 13.09 1.78
CA ASP A 84 -18.14 12.64 1.79
C ASP A 84 -19.00 13.80 2.29
N HIS A 85 -19.85 14.34 1.42
CA HIS A 85 -20.96 15.17 1.87
C HIS A 85 -21.94 14.27 2.61
N VAL A 86 -22.02 14.44 3.93
CA VAL A 86 -23.19 14.03 4.70
C VAL A 86 -24.36 14.89 4.19
N ALA A 87 -25.37 14.25 3.60
CA ALA A 87 -26.64 14.91 3.35
C ALA A 87 -27.19 15.41 4.70
N ALA A 88 -27.35 16.72 4.82
CA ALA A 88 -28.10 17.30 5.92
C ALA A 88 -29.59 17.09 5.63
N ASP A 89 -30.29 16.47 6.58
CA ASP A 89 -31.76 16.41 6.62
C ASP A 89 -32.38 17.80 6.82
#